data_AF-A0A2T6IZS4-F1
#
_entry.id   AF-A0A2T6IZS4-F1
#
_cell.length_a   1.000
_cell.length_b   1.000
_cell.length_c   1.000
_cell.angle_alpha   90.00
_cell.angle_beta   90.00
_cell.angle_gamma   90.00
#
_symmetry.space_group_name_H-M   'P 1'
#
loop_
_entity.id
_entity.type
_entity.pdbx_description
1 polymer ?
#
loop_
_entity_poly.entity_id
_entity_poly.type
_entity_poly.pdbx_seq_one_letter_code
_entity_poly.pdbx_strand_id
1 'polypeptide(L)'
;PKWISYARVFLKSILALLYKEGVLADPELLDLTGKNVEIVEDPMTVVSDLIRQGEGLDPVIDSKISGAIMAVRNSRKDAGAPETADPTADRELNEEEEEAALLDSDLEPQEILAYHRWSMRISQYLAYCIDEGILGYKFSLADLSEAIGLVSQAADRKLREIFAFILHLRPKNMILRWSADSLRHAKTTLKKRDYVFNDRVFVSLVDCGFMAKLFAKGEEAAYLDLLRVLLLGATSQGLKTALCRQILKASGDRREAQSSEALYTVVPALVNVLRNKVNMSAGSTVSLLNLALSALVNLSAGDLRVKEILLETDVYHAIVFVLKTKEESLQLPCVQLSMNLTKTGAHRQAFISSGAFNLLLDILMAQYCSLYIQKQKLLACVAGLLGQLANETKVAQDMVDNYPVVDCLLYMFHAPDTTIEFRSK
;
A
#
# COMPACT_ATOMS: atom_id res chain seq x y z
N PRO A 1 -12.18 -16.98 -26.89
CA PRO A 1 -10.79 -16.60 -27.26
C PRO A 1 -9.80 -17.68 -26.80
N LYS A 2 -8.78 -18.05 -27.58
CA LYS A 2 -7.79 -19.07 -27.18
C LYS A 2 -7.06 -18.71 -25.87
N TRP A 3 -6.84 -17.43 -25.62
CA TRP A 3 -6.19 -16.92 -24.41
C TRP A 3 -6.91 -17.28 -23.10
N ILE A 4 -8.25 -17.34 -23.13
CA ILE A 4 -9.03 -17.67 -21.93
C ILE A 4 -8.93 -19.15 -21.55
N SER A 5 -8.65 -20.06 -22.50
CA SER A 5 -8.45 -21.46 -22.17
C SER A 5 -7.14 -21.66 -21.42
N TYR A 6 -6.06 -20.99 -21.84
CA TYR A 6 -4.80 -21.02 -21.09
C TYR A 6 -4.93 -20.44 -19.69
N ALA A 7 -5.60 -19.29 -19.53
CA ALA A 7 -5.82 -18.72 -18.20
C ALA A 7 -6.65 -19.66 -17.28
N ARG A 8 -7.61 -20.41 -17.85
CA ARG A 8 -8.35 -21.44 -17.10
C ARG A 8 -7.46 -22.61 -16.71
N VAL A 9 -6.59 -23.11 -17.60
CA VAL A 9 -5.61 -24.16 -17.27
C VAL A 9 -4.68 -23.68 -16.15
N PHE A 10 -4.16 -22.46 -16.27
CA PHE A 10 -3.31 -21.84 -15.25
C PHE A 10 -4.00 -21.79 -13.88
N LEU A 11 -5.21 -21.20 -13.81
CA LEU A 11 -5.96 -21.09 -12.56
C LEU A 11 -6.36 -22.46 -11.99
N LYS A 12 -6.86 -23.38 -12.82
CA LYS A 12 -7.26 -24.71 -12.37
C LYS A 12 -6.08 -25.50 -11.82
N SER A 13 -4.90 -25.35 -12.40
CA SER A 13 -3.67 -25.99 -11.93
C SER A 13 -3.21 -25.45 -10.58
N ILE A 14 -3.36 -24.14 -10.34
CA ILE A 14 -3.14 -23.54 -9.01
C ILE A 14 -4.13 -24.09 -7.99
N LEU A 15 -5.42 -24.15 -8.32
CA LEU A 15 -6.45 -24.68 -7.42
C LEU A 15 -6.21 -26.17 -7.12
N ALA A 16 -5.79 -26.96 -8.12
CA ALA A 16 -5.47 -28.36 -7.94
C ALA A 16 -4.27 -28.55 -6.99
N LEU A 17 -3.26 -27.68 -7.10
CA LEU A 17 -2.14 -27.63 -6.16
C LEU A 17 -2.64 -27.35 -4.73
N LEU A 18 -3.45 -26.31 -4.54
CA LEU A 18 -3.99 -25.94 -3.21
C LEU A 18 -4.91 -27.03 -2.63
N TYR A 19 -5.70 -27.70 -3.47
CA TYR A 19 -6.56 -28.80 -3.08
C TYR A 19 -5.75 -30.02 -2.62
N LYS A 20 -4.69 -30.38 -3.36
CA LYS A 20 -3.77 -31.46 -2.97
C LYS A 20 -3.07 -31.19 -1.65
N GLU A 21 -2.76 -29.92 -1.36
CA GLU A 21 -2.14 -29.48 -0.11
C GLU A 21 -3.14 -29.30 1.04
N GLY A 22 -4.44 -29.53 0.81
CA GLY A 22 -5.48 -29.46 1.84
C GLY A 22 -5.83 -28.04 2.30
N VAL A 23 -5.39 -27.00 1.57
CA VAL A 23 -5.69 -25.59 1.88
C VAL A 23 -6.99 -25.13 1.21
N LEU A 24 -7.34 -25.73 0.07
CA LEU A 24 -8.61 -25.44 -0.61
C LEU A 24 -9.75 -26.24 0.01
N ALA A 25 -10.68 -25.57 0.68
CA ALA A 25 -11.81 -26.22 1.35
C ALA A 25 -12.94 -26.66 0.40
N ASP A 26 -13.11 -25.96 -0.73
CA ASP A 26 -14.21 -26.19 -1.66
C ASP A 26 -13.73 -26.87 -2.97
N PRO A 27 -13.98 -28.18 -3.16
CA PRO A 27 -13.63 -28.88 -4.39
C PRO A 27 -14.42 -28.40 -5.61
N GLU A 28 -15.58 -27.75 -5.43
CA GLU A 28 -16.39 -27.23 -6.54
C GLU A 28 -15.66 -26.12 -7.32
N LEU A 29 -14.68 -25.44 -6.70
CA LEU A 29 -13.85 -24.44 -7.35
C LEU A 29 -13.09 -25.01 -8.57
N LEU A 30 -12.68 -26.27 -8.53
CA LEU A 30 -12.04 -26.94 -9.67
C LEU A 30 -13.00 -27.08 -10.84
N ASP A 31 -14.26 -27.44 -10.58
CA ASP A 31 -15.28 -27.61 -11.62
C ASP A 31 -15.75 -26.28 -12.21
N LEU A 32 -15.77 -25.22 -11.40
CA LEU A 32 -16.18 -23.88 -11.81
C LEU A 32 -15.21 -23.23 -12.82
N THR A 33 -13.93 -23.63 -12.81
CA THR A 33 -12.99 -23.22 -13.87
C THR A 33 -13.26 -23.92 -15.21
N GLY A 34 -14.01 -25.03 -15.19
CA GLY A 34 -14.44 -25.80 -16.34
C GLY A 34 -14.07 -27.28 -16.20
N LYS A 35 -15.07 -28.17 -16.32
CA LYS A 35 -14.91 -29.63 -16.16
C LYS A 35 -13.81 -30.23 -17.04
N ASN A 36 -13.77 -29.84 -18.31
CA ASN A 36 -12.83 -30.38 -19.31
C ASN A 36 -11.52 -29.58 -19.44
N VAL A 37 -11.25 -28.65 -18.52
CA VAL A 37 -9.98 -27.91 -18.50
C VAL A 37 -8.90 -28.83 -17.93
N GLU A 38 -7.80 -28.98 -18.66
CA GLU A 38 -6.63 -29.75 -18.24
C GLU A 38 -5.96 -29.15 -17.01
N ILE A 39 -5.35 -30.00 -16.19
CA ILE A 39 -4.50 -29.61 -15.06
C ILE A 39 -3.08 -29.99 -15.43
N VAL A 40 -2.17 -29.02 -15.40
CA VAL A 40 -0.74 -29.26 -15.57
C VAL A 40 -0.05 -29.30 -14.22
N GLU A 41 1.03 -30.08 -14.11
CA GLU A 41 1.80 -30.17 -12.87
C GLU A 41 2.50 -28.84 -12.52
N ASP A 42 3.00 -28.14 -13.54
CA ASP A 42 3.65 -26.85 -13.38
C ASP A 42 2.85 -25.73 -14.08
N PRO A 43 2.10 -24.89 -13.33
CA PRO A 43 1.37 -23.76 -13.90
C PRO A 43 2.24 -22.78 -14.69
N MET A 44 3.55 -22.68 -14.40
CA MET A 44 4.43 -21.75 -15.10
C MET A 44 4.70 -22.14 -16.55
N THR A 45 4.50 -23.41 -16.93
CA THR A 45 4.56 -23.83 -18.34
C THR A 45 3.51 -23.12 -19.19
N VAL A 46 2.32 -22.89 -18.64
CA VAL A 46 1.24 -22.14 -19.29
C VAL A 46 1.65 -20.69 -19.55
N VAL A 47 2.41 -20.09 -18.64
CA VAL A 47 2.93 -18.73 -18.78
C VAL A 47 3.91 -18.67 -19.96
N SER A 48 4.87 -19.59 -20.03
CA SER A 48 5.82 -19.67 -21.13
C SER A 48 5.11 -19.85 -22.48
N ASP A 49 4.08 -20.70 -22.54
CA ASP A 49 3.29 -20.89 -23.75
C ASP A 49 2.50 -19.65 -24.17
N LEU A 50 1.90 -18.93 -23.21
CA LEU A 50 1.19 -17.67 -23.47
C LEU A 50 2.14 -16.60 -24.01
N ILE A 51 3.35 -16.50 -23.47
CA ILE A 51 4.36 -15.54 -23.93
C ILE A 51 4.77 -15.88 -25.38
N ARG A 52 5.08 -17.14 -25.65
CA ARG A 52 5.49 -17.62 -26.98
C ARG A 52 4.42 -17.46 -28.06
N GLN A 53 3.15 -17.50 -27.68
CA GLN A 53 2.02 -17.38 -28.61
C GLN A 53 1.61 -15.93 -28.91
N GLY A 54 2.33 -14.92 -28.37
CA GLY A 54 2.02 -13.51 -28.58
C GLY A 54 1.85 -13.16 -30.07
N GLU A 55 0.69 -12.62 -30.43
CA GLU A 55 0.41 -12.20 -31.81
C GLU A 55 1.43 -11.16 -32.27
N GLY A 56 2.15 -11.46 -33.36
CA GLY A 56 3.17 -10.58 -33.94
C GLY A 56 4.56 -10.68 -33.29
N LEU A 57 4.79 -11.62 -32.36
CA LEU A 57 6.11 -11.91 -31.82
C LEU A 57 6.70 -13.14 -32.51
N ASP A 58 7.96 -13.03 -32.95
CA ASP A 58 8.72 -14.18 -33.45
C ASP A 58 9.07 -15.11 -32.26
N PRO A 59 8.72 -16.41 -32.31
CA PRO A 59 9.05 -17.40 -31.28
C PRO A 59 10.54 -17.48 -30.94
N VAL A 60 11.42 -17.03 -31.83
CA VAL A 60 12.88 -17.07 -31.67
C VAL A 60 13.39 -15.92 -30.79
N ILE A 61 12.59 -14.87 -30.55
CA ILE A 61 13.00 -13.69 -29.76
C ILE A 61 13.47 -14.10 -28.36
N ASP A 62 12.73 -14.96 -27.66
CA ASP A 62 13.10 -15.42 -26.31
C ASP A 62 14.44 -16.17 -26.31
N SER A 63 14.66 -17.00 -27.35
CA SER A 63 15.93 -17.72 -27.53
C SER A 63 17.10 -16.78 -27.81
N LYS A 64 16.88 -15.72 -28.61
CA LYS A 64 17.89 -14.71 -28.93
C LYS A 64 18.25 -13.87 -27.70
N ILE A 65 17.24 -13.40 -26.95
CA ILE A 65 17.43 -12.68 -25.68
C ILE A 65 18.22 -13.55 -24.69
N SER A 66 17.80 -14.81 -24.51
CA SER A 66 18.49 -15.73 -23.61
C SER A 66 19.92 -16.04 -24.08
N GLY A 67 20.14 -16.18 -25.40
CA GLY A 67 21.45 -16.39 -26.01
C GLY A 67 22.41 -15.22 -25.78
N ALA A 68 21.95 -13.98 -25.99
CA ALA A 68 22.75 -12.77 -25.79
C ALA A 68 23.25 -12.66 -24.34
N ILE A 69 22.35 -12.89 -23.37
CA ILE A 69 22.69 -12.88 -21.94
C ILE A 69 23.70 -13.99 -21.60
N MET A 70 23.50 -15.21 -22.14
CA MET A 70 24.42 -16.33 -21.89
C MET A 70 25.80 -16.10 -22.50
N ALA A 71 25.90 -15.47 -23.68
CA ALA A 71 27.16 -15.16 -24.32
C ALA A 71 28.05 -14.27 -23.43
N VAL A 72 27.49 -13.21 -22.85
CA VAL A 72 28.23 -12.31 -21.95
C VAL A 72 28.63 -13.01 -20.65
N ARG A 73 27.76 -13.86 -20.08
CA ARG A 73 28.09 -14.67 -18.89
C ARG A 73 29.24 -15.64 -19.15
N ASN A 74 29.30 -16.26 -20.32
CA ASN A 74 30.36 -17.19 -20.68
C ASN A 74 31.69 -16.45 -20.93
N SER A 75 31.67 -15.32 -21.63
CA SER A 75 32.87 -14.49 -21.84
C SER A 75 33.52 -14.03 -20.53
N ARG A 76 32.73 -13.79 -19.47
CA ARG A 76 33.23 -13.50 -18.12
C ARG A 76 33.91 -14.69 -17.44
N LYS A 77 33.42 -15.90 -17.67
CA LYS A 77 34.03 -17.13 -17.13
C LYS A 77 35.39 -17.40 -17.77
N ASP A 78 35.50 -17.12 -19.07
CA ASP A 78 36.75 -17.29 -19.82
C ASP A 78 37.80 -16.21 -19.53
N ALA A 79 37.40 -15.03 -19.04
CA ALA A 79 38.28 -13.91 -18.71
C ALA A 79 39.02 -14.01 -17.35
N GLY A 80 38.94 -15.16 -16.66
CA GLY A 80 39.82 -15.48 -15.52
C GLY A 80 39.57 -14.67 -14.24
N ALA A 81 38.37 -14.76 -13.65
CA ALA A 81 38.14 -14.28 -12.28
C ALA A 81 38.83 -15.18 -11.23
N PRO A 82 39.35 -14.65 -10.11
CA PRO A 82 40.12 -15.42 -9.13
C PRO A 82 39.33 -16.58 -8.53
N GLU A 83 39.94 -17.76 -8.41
CA GLU A 83 39.37 -19.02 -7.88
C GLU A 83 38.91 -18.97 -6.41
N THR A 84 38.97 -17.82 -5.73
CA THR A 84 38.59 -17.66 -4.32
C THR A 84 37.16 -17.17 -4.10
N ALA A 85 36.35 -17.04 -5.15
CA ALA A 85 34.94 -16.64 -5.03
C ALA A 85 34.01 -17.88 -5.00
N ASP A 86 33.09 -17.88 -4.04
CA ASP A 86 32.09 -18.93 -3.80
C ASP A 86 31.40 -19.41 -5.10
N PRO A 87 31.48 -20.71 -5.46
CA PRO A 87 30.95 -21.28 -6.70
C PRO A 87 29.41 -21.26 -6.80
N THR A 88 28.70 -20.82 -5.76
CA THR A 88 27.24 -20.63 -5.78
C THR A 88 26.78 -19.22 -6.12
N ALA A 89 27.71 -18.25 -6.23
CA ALA A 89 27.42 -16.94 -6.76
C ALA A 89 27.46 -16.99 -8.30
N ASP A 90 26.37 -17.44 -8.93
CA ASP A 90 26.04 -16.99 -10.28
C ASP A 90 26.08 -15.45 -10.24
N ARG A 91 27.19 -14.86 -10.67
CA ARG A 91 27.35 -13.41 -10.74
C ARG A 91 26.37 -12.90 -11.78
N GLU A 92 25.20 -12.48 -11.30
CA GLU A 92 24.21 -11.78 -12.08
C GLU A 92 24.90 -10.64 -12.86
N LEU A 93 24.54 -10.49 -14.13
CA LEU A 93 24.97 -9.32 -14.90
C LEU A 93 24.40 -8.10 -14.19
N ASN A 94 25.17 -7.01 -14.12
CA ASN A 94 24.57 -5.76 -13.67
C ASN A 94 23.62 -5.24 -14.77
N GLU A 95 22.75 -4.31 -14.40
CA GLU A 95 21.73 -3.78 -15.32
C GLU A 95 22.36 -3.15 -16.58
N GLU A 96 23.50 -2.46 -16.46
CA GLU A 96 24.19 -1.83 -17.60
C GLU A 96 24.77 -2.85 -18.59
N GLU A 97 25.35 -3.94 -18.08
CA GLU A 97 25.92 -5.02 -18.89
C GLU A 97 24.84 -5.84 -19.58
N GLU A 98 23.72 -6.11 -18.89
CA GLU A 98 22.58 -6.78 -19.50
C GLU A 98 21.97 -5.91 -20.59
N GLU A 99 21.80 -4.61 -20.35
CA GLU A 99 21.32 -3.68 -21.37
C GLU A 99 22.25 -3.65 -22.59
N ALA A 100 23.56 -3.51 -22.39
CA ALA A 100 24.53 -3.55 -23.48
C ALA A 100 24.46 -4.88 -24.25
N ALA A 101 24.40 -6.03 -23.56
CA ALA A 101 24.29 -7.34 -24.19
C ALA A 101 23.05 -7.49 -25.07
N LEU A 102 21.93 -6.93 -24.61
CA LEU A 102 20.66 -6.98 -25.34
C LEU A 102 20.64 -6.02 -26.52
N LEU A 103 21.27 -4.85 -26.39
CA LEU A 103 21.40 -3.88 -27.48
C LEU A 103 22.41 -4.32 -28.56
N ASP A 104 23.40 -5.14 -28.19
CA ASP A 104 24.37 -5.74 -29.11
C ASP A 104 23.86 -7.04 -29.77
N SER A 105 22.64 -7.48 -29.44
CA SER A 105 22.04 -8.69 -30.01
C SER A 105 21.51 -8.48 -31.44
N ASP A 106 21.27 -9.56 -32.18
CA ASP A 106 20.64 -9.54 -33.52
C ASP A 106 19.13 -9.19 -33.50
N LEU A 107 18.68 -8.43 -32.50
CA LEU A 107 17.31 -7.98 -32.33
C LEU A 107 17.25 -6.46 -32.34
N GLU A 108 16.24 -5.92 -33.01
CA GLU A 108 15.96 -4.50 -32.91
C GLU A 108 15.45 -4.19 -31.49
N PRO A 109 15.81 -3.04 -30.88
CA PRO A 109 15.34 -2.67 -29.54
C PRO A 109 13.81 -2.69 -29.42
N GLN A 110 13.08 -2.36 -30.49
CA GLN A 110 11.62 -2.42 -30.51
C GLN A 110 11.06 -3.83 -30.34
N GLU A 111 11.74 -4.85 -30.86
CA GLU A 111 11.33 -6.26 -30.72
C GLU A 111 11.48 -6.73 -29.27
N ILE A 112 12.60 -6.38 -28.63
CA ILE A 112 12.85 -6.66 -27.21
C ILE A 112 11.80 -5.96 -26.35
N LEU A 113 11.54 -4.68 -26.61
CA LEU A 113 10.51 -3.91 -25.90
C LEU A 113 9.11 -4.51 -26.08
N ALA A 114 8.76 -4.92 -27.30
CA ALA A 114 7.46 -5.54 -27.58
C ALA A 114 7.30 -6.86 -26.82
N TYR A 115 8.31 -7.72 -26.83
CA TYR A 115 8.32 -8.99 -26.11
C TYR A 115 8.19 -8.79 -24.60
N HIS A 116 8.99 -7.88 -24.01
CA HIS A 116 8.94 -7.58 -22.58
C HIS A 116 7.64 -6.92 -22.14
N ARG A 117 7.06 -6.03 -22.95
CA ARG A 117 5.73 -5.45 -22.70
C ARG A 117 4.64 -6.51 -22.79
N TRP A 118 4.76 -7.46 -23.71
CA TRP A 118 3.82 -8.56 -23.85
C TRP A 118 3.84 -9.48 -22.62
N SER A 119 5.04 -9.86 -22.14
CA SER A 119 5.19 -10.63 -20.90
C SER A 119 4.53 -9.93 -19.70
N MET A 120 4.72 -8.62 -19.56
CA MET A 120 4.07 -7.82 -18.50
C MET A 120 2.54 -7.74 -18.66
N ARG A 121 2.00 -7.72 -19.89
CA ARG A 121 0.55 -7.78 -20.11
C ARG A 121 -0.01 -9.13 -19.71
N ILE A 122 0.71 -10.22 -19.97
CA ILE A 122 0.31 -11.56 -19.55
C ILE A 122 0.28 -11.66 -18.03
N SER A 123 1.28 -11.13 -17.32
CA SER A 123 1.26 -11.13 -15.85
C SER A 123 0.06 -10.38 -15.29
N GLN A 124 -0.28 -9.22 -15.87
CA GLN A 124 -1.48 -8.45 -15.52
C GLN A 124 -2.77 -9.22 -15.82
N TYR A 125 -2.86 -9.87 -16.98
CA TYR A 125 -4.01 -10.66 -17.39
C TYR A 125 -4.24 -11.86 -16.46
N LEU A 126 -3.18 -12.60 -16.13
CA LEU A 126 -3.29 -13.74 -15.22
C LEU A 126 -3.63 -13.31 -13.79
N ALA A 127 -3.06 -12.21 -13.31
CA ALA A 127 -3.46 -11.62 -12.04
C ALA A 127 -4.95 -11.25 -12.02
N TYR A 128 -5.46 -10.65 -13.09
CA TYR A 128 -6.90 -10.38 -13.24
C TYR A 128 -7.74 -11.66 -13.28
N CYS A 129 -7.28 -12.71 -13.97
CA CYS A 129 -8.00 -13.98 -14.03
C CYS A 129 -8.11 -14.67 -12.66
N ILE A 130 -7.07 -14.57 -11.83
CA ILE A 130 -7.08 -15.04 -10.44
C ILE A 130 -7.99 -14.13 -9.59
N ASP A 131 -7.86 -12.81 -9.73
CA ASP A 131 -8.57 -11.84 -8.91
C ASP A 131 -9.89 -11.41 -9.55
N GLU A 132 -10.93 -12.21 -9.29
CA GLU A 132 -12.33 -12.00 -9.73
C GLU A 132 -12.62 -12.23 -11.22
N GLY A 133 -11.62 -12.45 -12.07
CA GLY A 133 -11.84 -12.58 -13.51
C GLY A 133 -12.54 -13.88 -13.94
N ILE A 134 -12.05 -15.05 -13.53
CA ILE A 134 -12.63 -16.35 -13.95
C ILE A 134 -13.66 -16.86 -12.94
N LEU A 135 -13.36 -16.76 -11.64
CA LEU A 135 -14.19 -17.32 -10.57
C LEU A 135 -15.03 -16.27 -9.83
N GLY A 136 -14.94 -14.99 -10.22
CA GLY A 136 -15.61 -13.91 -9.51
C GLY A 136 -15.16 -13.84 -8.04
N TYR A 137 -16.08 -13.55 -7.13
CA TYR A 137 -15.81 -13.43 -5.70
C TYR A 137 -15.49 -14.76 -5.00
N LYS A 138 -15.54 -15.91 -5.70
CA LYS A 138 -15.34 -17.23 -5.09
C LYS A 138 -13.87 -17.57 -4.82
N PHE A 139 -12.96 -16.90 -5.53
CA PHE A 139 -11.52 -17.05 -5.34
C PHE A 139 -10.82 -15.77 -5.81
N SER A 140 -9.84 -15.33 -5.05
CA SER A 140 -9.14 -14.06 -5.22
C SER A 140 -7.64 -14.20 -4.95
N LEU A 141 -6.89 -13.13 -5.23
CA LEU A 141 -5.48 -13.06 -4.83
C LEU A 141 -5.30 -13.08 -3.32
N ALA A 142 -6.29 -12.62 -2.54
CA ALA A 142 -6.24 -12.71 -1.10
C ALA A 142 -6.20 -14.18 -0.65
N ASP A 143 -7.12 -15.01 -1.15
CA ASP A 143 -7.18 -16.45 -0.85
C ASP A 143 -5.88 -17.16 -1.24
N LEU A 144 -5.35 -16.87 -2.42
CA LEU A 144 -4.08 -17.42 -2.87
C LEU A 144 -2.90 -16.99 -1.98
N SER A 145 -2.91 -15.75 -1.49
CA SER A 145 -1.84 -15.20 -0.66
C SER A 145 -1.83 -15.77 0.76
N GLU A 146 -2.99 -16.16 1.29
CA GLU A 146 -3.12 -16.82 2.60
C GLU A 146 -2.53 -18.23 2.60
N ALA A 147 -2.52 -18.91 1.45
CA ALA A 147 -1.91 -20.24 1.31
C ALA A 147 -0.37 -20.22 1.45
N ILE A 148 0.29 -19.07 1.28
CA ILE A 148 1.75 -18.96 1.37
C ILE A 148 2.22 -19.32 2.79
N GLY A 149 3.09 -20.33 2.88
CA GLY A 149 3.63 -20.86 4.13
C GLY A 149 2.70 -21.84 4.86
N LEU A 150 1.52 -22.16 4.30
CA LEU A 150 0.61 -23.18 4.84
C LEU A 150 0.68 -24.51 4.08
N VAL A 151 1.38 -24.54 2.94
CA VAL A 151 1.55 -25.70 2.07
C VAL A 151 2.95 -26.31 2.23
N SER A 152 3.18 -27.48 1.63
CA SER A 152 4.49 -28.11 1.53
C SER A 152 5.55 -27.18 0.92
N GLN A 153 6.83 -27.39 1.25
CA GLN A 153 7.93 -26.54 0.75
C GLN A 153 8.01 -26.50 -0.79
N ALA A 154 7.66 -27.61 -1.46
CA ALA A 154 7.63 -27.69 -2.92
C ALA A 154 6.49 -26.83 -3.50
N ALA A 155 5.28 -26.95 -2.93
CA ALA A 155 4.14 -26.14 -3.32
C ALA A 155 4.38 -24.65 -3.02
N ASP A 156 4.95 -24.32 -1.85
CA ASP A 156 5.25 -22.93 -1.46
C ASP A 156 6.24 -22.28 -2.44
N ARG A 157 7.27 -23.02 -2.88
CA ARG A 157 8.20 -22.56 -3.92
C ARG A 157 7.47 -22.25 -5.22
N LYS A 158 6.54 -23.11 -5.64
CA LYS A 158 5.76 -22.92 -6.86
C LYS A 158 4.80 -21.73 -6.74
N LEU A 159 4.13 -21.57 -5.60
CA LEU A 159 3.30 -20.39 -5.31
C LEU A 159 4.10 -19.09 -5.34
N ARG A 160 5.32 -19.08 -4.78
CA ARG A 160 6.22 -17.91 -4.85
C ARG A 160 6.66 -17.59 -6.27
N GLU A 161 6.92 -18.60 -7.09
CA GLU A 161 7.25 -18.43 -8.51
C GLU A 161 6.08 -17.79 -9.27
N ILE A 162 4.85 -18.27 -9.02
CA ILE A 162 3.61 -17.69 -9.56
C ILE A 162 3.48 -16.23 -9.12
N PHE A 163 3.63 -15.94 -7.81
CA PHE A 163 3.56 -14.58 -7.28
C PHE A 163 4.63 -13.66 -7.86
N ALA A 164 5.87 -14.14 -8.00
CA ALA A 164 6.96 -13.39 -8.61
C ALA A 164 6.59 -12.98 -10.04
N PHE A 165 6.04 -13.90 -10.82
CA PHE A 165 5.65 -13.63 -12.19
C PHE A 165 4.46 -12.67 -12.30
N ILE A 166 3.36 -12.91 -11.56
CA ILE A 166 2.15 -12.07 -11.66
C ILE A 166 2.34 -10.68 -11.02
N LEU A 167 3.22 -10.57 -10.01
CA LEU A 167 3.68 -9.28 -9.49
C LEU A 167 4.54 -8.56 -10.53
N HIS A 168 5.40 -9.31 -11.22
CA HIS A 168 6.24 -8.84 -12.31
C HIS A 168 7.10 -7.63 -11.93
N LEU A 169 7.72 -7.68 -10.73
CA LEU A 169 8.60 -6.62 -10.26
C LEU A 169 9.84 -6.51 -11.16
N ARG A 170 9.99 -5.39 -11.85
CA ARG A 170 11.08 -5.18 -12.83
C ARG A 170 11.48 -3.71 -12.97
N PRO A 171 12.67 -3.41 -13.50
CA PRO A 171 13.05 -2.04 -13.82
C PRO A 171 12.08 -1.40 -14.83
N LYS A 172 11.95 -0.07 -14.78
CA LYS A 172 11.24 0.76 -15.76
C LYS A 172 11.89 0.68 -17.14
N ASN A 173 13.20 0.43 -17.18
CA ASN A 173 13.88 0.12 -18.42
C ASN A 173 13.35 -1.22 -18.95
N MET A 174 12.52 -1.15 -19.99
CA MET A 174 11.88 -2.32 -20.58
C MET A 174 12.81 -3.11 -21.51
N ILE A 175 14.05 -2.64 -21.73
CA ILE A 175 15.09 -3.43 -22.39
C ILE A 175 15.53 -4.58 -21.49
N LEU A 176 15.70 -4.33 -20.19
CA LEU A 176 16.11 -5.33 -19.22
C LEU A 176 15.08 -6.45 -19.07
N ARG A 177 15.53 -7.69 -18.88
CA ARG A 177 14.65 -8.84 -18.67
C ARG A 177 14.00 -8.79 -17.28
N TRP A 178 12.80 -9.34 -17.17
CA TRP A 178 12.23 -9.66 -15.86
C TRP A 178 12.93 -10.88 -15.25
N SER A 179 13.28 -10.80 -13.96
CA SER A 179 13.88 -11.90 -13.19
C SER A 179 12.87 -12.55 -12.25
N ALA A 180 12.84 -13.89 -12.23
CA ALA A 180 12.07 -14.68 -11.28
C ALA A 180 12.52 -14.43 -9.82
N ASP A 181 13.77 -14.04 -9.63
CA ASP A 181 14.35 -13.71 -8.33
C ASP A 181 14.10 -12.25 -7.90
N SER A 182 13.31 -11.48 -8.67
CA SER A 182 12.98 -10.08 -8.35
C SER A 182 12.42 -9.89 -6.94
N LEU A 183 11.64 -10.86 -6.43
CA LEU A 183 11.14 -10.83 -5.05
C LEU A 183 12.22 -11.01 -3.99
N ARG A 184 13.29 -11.77 -4.29
CA ARG A 184 14.43 -11.99 -3.37
C ARG A 184 15.15 -10.68 -3.06
N HIS A 185 15.23 -9.79 -4.05
CA HIS A 185 15.89 -8.49 -3.96
C HIS A 185 14.91 -7.32 -3.71
N ALA A 186 13.63 -7.61 -3.47
CA ALA A 186 12.59 -6.59 -3.34
C ALA A 186 12.92 -5.51 -2.29
N LYS A 187 13.58 -5.87 -1.18
CA LYS A 187 13.99 -4.91 -0.13
C LYS A 187 14.83 -3.75 -0.66
N THR A 188 15.80 -4.06 -1.52
CA THR A 188 16.73 -3.08 -2.09
C THR A 188 16.13 -2.44 -3.33
N THR A 189 15.53 -3.27 -4.18
CA THR A 189 14.94 -2.89 -5.46
C THR A 189 13.82 -1.85 -5.31
N LEU A 190 12.86 -2.08 -4.41
CA LEU A 190 11.71 -1.20 -4.24
C LEU A 190 12.08 0.19 -3.69
N LYS A 191 13.27 0.34 -3.09
CA LYS A 191 13.74 1.65 -2.60
C LYS A 191 14.21 2.58 -3.71
N LYS A 192 14.65 2.05 -4.86
CA LYS A 192 15.25 2.83 -5.96
C LYS A 192 14.22 3.63 -6.79
N ARG A 193 12.91 3.33 -6.68
CA ARG A 193 11.77 4.02 -7.35
C ARG A 193 11.76 4.00 -8.89
N ASP A 194 12.69 3.29 -9.49
CA ASP A 194 12.86 3.06 -10.93
C ASP A 194 12.28 1.70 -11.36
N TYR A 195 11.45 1.07 -10.52
CA TYR A 195 10.78 -0.20 -10.83
C TYR A 195 9.29 -0.01 -11.13
N VAL A 196 8.74 -0.98 -11.85
CA VAL A 196 7.31 -1.18 -12.09
C VAL A 196 6.89 -2.56 -11.62
N PHE A 197 5.64 -2.68 -11.22
CA PHE A 197 5.04 -3.93 -10.78
C PHE A 197 3.52 -3.86 -10.94
N ASN A 198 2.86 -4.99 -10.77
CA ASN A 198 1.40 -5.07 -10.76
C ASN A 198 0.86 -4.64 -9.39
N ASP A 199 0.34 -3.40 -9.31
CA ASP A 199 -0.21 -2.82 -8.10
C ASP A 199 -1.28 -3.69 -7.42
N ARG A 200 -2.13 -4.38 -8.19
CA ARG A 200 -3.22 -5.22 -7.65
C ARG A 200 -2.67 -6.41 -6.85
N VAL A 201 -1.63 -7.04 -7.39
CA VAL A 201 -0.92 -8.15 -6.72
C VAL A 201 -0.16 -7.62 -5.51
N PHE A 202 0.54 -6.49 -5.66
CA PHE A 202 1.32 -5.93 -4.57
C PHE A 202 0.46 -5.54 -3.37
N VAL A 203 -0.72 -4.97 -3.59
CA VAL A 203 -1.70 -4.68 -2.53
C VAL A 203 -2.03 -5.94 -1.73
N SER A 204 -2.36 -7.05 -2.41
CA SER A 204 -2.69 -8.32 -1.76
C SER A 204 -1.52 -8.85 -0.92
N LEU A 205 -0.29 -8.78 -1.45
CA LEU A 205 0.93 -9.20 -0.74
C LEU A 205 1.26 -8.31 0.48
N VAL A 206 0.92 -7.02 0.43
CA VAL A 206 1.06 -6.11 1.57
C VAL A 206 0.00 -6.43 2.64
N ASP A 207 -1.25 -6.60 2.25
CA ASP A 207 -2.36 -6.80 3.17
C ASP A 207 -2.26 -8.13 3.94
N CYS A 208 -1.82 -9.21 3.29
CA CYS A 208 -1.59 -10.51 3.95
C CYS A 208 -0.26 -10.57 4.75
N GLY A 209 0.54 -9.49 4.72
CA GLY A 209 1.80 -9.41 5.45
C GLY A 209 2.97 -10.17 4.82
N PHE A 210 2.84 -10.67 3.58
CA PHE A 210 3.95 -11.31 2.87
C PHE A 210 5.15 -10.38 2.74
N MET A 211 4.92 -9.11 2.38
CA MET A 211 5.99 -8.12 2.24
C MET A 211 6.74 -7.88 3.55
N ALA A 212 6.05 -7.93 4.70
CA ALA A 212 6.69 -7.81 6.01
C ALA A 212 7.57 -9.03 6.33
N LYS A 213 7.14 -10.24 5.94
CA LYS A 213 7.90 -11.49 6.14
C LYS A 213 9.22 -11.55 5.36
N LEU A 214 9.41 -10.68 4.36
CA LEU A 214 10.71 -10.55 3.71
C LEU A 214 11.77 -10.03 4.69
N PHE A 215 11.36 -9.22 5.67
CA PHE A 215 12.22 -8.62 6.69
C PHE A 215 12.44 -9.61 7.84
N ALA A 216 13.70 -9.75 8.27
CA ALA A 216 14.03 -10.58 9.42
C ALA A 216 13.46 -9.95 10.70
N LYS A 217 13.27 -10.76 11.75
CA LYS A 217 12.88 -10.25 13.06
C LYS A 217 13.93 -9.24 13.55
N GLY A 218 13.51 -8.04 13.96
CA GLY A 218 14.43 -6.94 14.30
C GLY A 218 14.69 -5.95 13.15
N GLU A 219 14.19 -6.20 11.93
CA GLU A 219 14.28 -5.27 10.78
C GLU A 219 13.01 -4.42 10.60
N GLU A 220 12.19 -4.23 11.64
CA GLU A 220 10.92 -3.49 11.57
C GLU A 220 11.14 -2.06 11.09
N ALA A 221 12.25 -1.43 11.49
CA ALA A 221 12.64 -0.11 11.03
C ALA A 221 12.89 -0.04 9.52
N ALA A 222 13.53 -1.07 8.95
CA ALA A 222 13.80 -1.15 7.52
C ALA A 222 12.51 -1.38 6.72
N TYR A 223 11.55 -2.13 7.29
CA TYR A 223 10.22 -2.30 6.70
C TYR A 223 9.44 -0.99 6.70
N LEU A 224 9.42 -0.25 7.82
CA LEU A 224 8.77 1.05 7.90
C LEU A 224 9.37 2.07 6.91
N ASP A 225 10.70 2.07 6.74
CA ASP A 225 11.36 2.89 5.72
C ASP A 225 10.95 2.47 4.30
N LEU A 226 10.81 1.17 4.01
CA LEU A 226 10.27 0.71 2.74
C LEU A 226 8.83 1.23 2.52
N LEU A 227 7.95 1.09 3.52
CA LEU A 227 6.57 1.59 3.44
C LEU A 227 6.55 3.11 3.19
N ARG A 228 7.41 3.88 3.85
CA ARG A 228 7.58 5.32 3.62
C ARG A 228 7.96 5.61 2.17
N VAL A 229 9.00 4.94 1.66
CA VAL A 229 9.50 5.17 0.30
C VAL A 229 8.43 4.85 -0.74
N LEU A 230 7.71 3.74 -0.55
CA LEU A 230 6.61 3.31 -1.41
C LEU A 230 5.42 4.25 -1.33
N LEU A 231 5.01 4.70 -0.13
CA LEU A 231 3.86 5.58 0.03
C LEU A 231 4.04 6.92 -0.69
N LEU A 232 5.27 7.44 -0.68
CA LEU A 232 5.64 8.66 -1.41
C LEU A 232 5.72 8.46 -2.94
N GLY A 233 6.00 7.24 -3.41
CA GLY A 233 6.10 6.92 -4.84
C GLY A 233 4.83 6.32 -5.45
N ALA A 234 3.89 5.85 -4.62
CA ALA A 234 2.68 5.16 -5.06
C ALA A 234 1.75 6.07 -5.85
N THR A 235 1.32 5.61 -7.01
CA THR A 235 0.36 6.31 -7.87
C THR A 235 -1.06 5.82 -7.60
N SER A 236 -1.26 4.52 -7.43
CA SER A 236 -2.58 3.95 -7.18
C SER A 236 -3.07 4.18 -5.75
N GLN A 237 -4.37 4.41 -5.64
CA GLN A 237 -5.01 4.64 -4.36
C GLN A 237 -5.13 3.36 -3.51
N GLY A 238 -5.33 2.21 -4.16
CA GLY A 238 -5.34 0.90 -3.49
C GLY A 238 -4.02 0.65 -2.75
N LEU A 239 -2.89 0.90 -3.42
CA LEU A 239 -1.57 0.76 -2.82
C LEU A 239 -1.37 1.72 -1.65
N LYS A 240 -1.67 3.02 -1.81
CA LYS A 240 -1.59 3.98 -0.70
C LYS A 240 -2.43 3.54 0.50
N THR A 241 -3.63 3.00 0.26
CA THR A 241 -4.54 2.53 1.30
C THR A 241 -3.96 1.34 2.07
N ALA A 242 -3.44 0.33 1.36
CA ALA A 242 -2.79 -0.82 1.97
C ALA A 242 -1.56 -0.42 2.80
N LEU A 243 -0.70 0.46 2.25
CA LEU A 243 0.48 0.97 2.96
C LEU A 243 0.09 1.76 4.23
N CYS A 244 -0.90 2.66 4.14
CA CYS A 244 -1.41 3.39 5.31
C CYS A 244 -2.02 2.45 6.37
N ARG A 245 -2.67 1.35 5.96
CA ARG A 245 -3.21 0.35 6.89
C ARG A 245 -2.10 -0.36 7.68
N GLN A 246 -1.00 -0.72 7.02
CA GLN A 246 0.16 -1.30 7.68
C GLN A 246 0.83 -0.31 8.65
N ILE A 247 0.97 0.97 8.24
CA ILE A 247 1.51 2.02 9.11
C ILE A 247 0.59 2.27 10.31
N LEU A 248 -0.73 2.29 10.12
CA LEU A 248 -1.69 2.43 11.21
C LEU A 248 -1.56 1.30 12.23
N LYS A 249 -1.47 0.05 11.76
CA LYS A 249 -1.25 -1.12 12.62
C LYS A 249 0.04 -0.97 13.44
N ALA A 250 1.15 -0.63 12.77
CA ALA A 250 2.44 -0.40 13.43
C ALA A 250 2.38 0.74 14.46
N SER A 251 1.63 1.81 14.18
CA SER A 251 1.47 2.94 15.11
C SER A 251 0.67 2.61 16.37
N GLY A 252 -0.19 1.58 16.32
CA GLY A 252 -0.98 1.12 17.47
C GLY A 252 -0.18 0.20 18.40
N ASP A 253 0.78 -0.55 17.86
CA ASP A 253 1.55 -1.58 18.55
C ASP A 253 2.86 -1.03 19.17
N ARG A 254 2.86 0.16 19.80
CA ARG A 254 4.03 0.86 20.39
C ARG A 254 4.71 0.13 21.58
N ARG A 255 5.02 -1.15 21.46
CA ARG A 255 5.54 -1.97 22.55
C ARG A 255 7.03 -1.79 22.79
N GLU A 256 7.79 -1.13 21.89
CA GLU A 256 9.25 -0.98 22.01
C GLU A 256 9.76 0.41 21.59
N ALA A 257 10.71 0.98 22.35
CA ALA A 257 11.26 2.32 22.10
C ALA A 257 11.97 2.45 20.73
N GLN A 258 12.63 1.38 20.23
CA GLN A 258 13.28 1.38 18.92
C GLN A 258 12.29 1.49 17.75
N SER A 259 11.08 0.95 17.91
CA SER A 259 10.01 1.10 16.92
C SER A 259 9.56 2.56 16.78
N SER A 260 9.68 3.35 17.85
CA SER A 260 9.26 4.75 17.89
C SER A 260 10.09 5.62 16.96
N GLU A 261 11.42 5.45 16.93
CA GLU A 261 12.30 6.23 16.05
C GLU A 261 12.05 5.94 14.57
N ALA A 262 11.86 4.67 14.22
CA ALA A 262 11.52 4.29 12.85
C ALA A 262 10.20 4.91 12.38
N LEU A 263 9.21 4.99 13.28
CA LEU A 263 7.93 5.62 13.00
C LEU A 263 8.03 7.14 12.77
N TYR A 264 9.09 7.81 13.21
CA TYR A 264 9.30 9.23 12.92
C TYR A 264 9.48 9.49 11.42
N THR A 265 10.07 8.53 10.71
CA THR A 265 10.33 8.66 9.27
C THR A 265 9.05 8.62 8.43
N VAL A 266 7.99 7.95 8.89
CA VAL A 266 6.72 7.85 8.16
C VAL A 266 5.82 9.08 8.34
N VAL A 267 6.01 9.87 9.40
CA VAL A 267 5.15 11.02 9.72
C VAL A 267 5.06 12.02 8.56
N PRO A 268 6.16 12.49 7.94
CA PRO A 268 6.08 13.38 6.78
C PRO A 268 5.34 12.78 5.59
N ALA A 269 5.48 11.47 5.37
CA ALA A 269 4.81 10.78 4.27
C ALA A 269 3.29 10.73 4.49
N LEU A 270 2.83 10.52 5.73
CA LEU A 270 1.40 10.59 6.09
C LEU A 270 0.84 12.01 5.91
N VAL A 271 1.58 13.05 6.30
CA VAL A 271 1.16 14.44 6.05
C VAL A 271 1.04 14.72 4.54
N ASN A 272 1.97 14.20 3.73
CA ASN A 272 1.89 14.33 2.27
C ASN A 272 0.63 13.65 1.68
N VAL A 273 0.20 12.51 2.24
CA VAL A 273 -1.07 11.87 1.85
C VAL A 273 -2.26 12.80 2.10
N LEU A 274 -2.29 13.48 3.25
CA LEU A 274 -3.37 14.41 3.62
C LEU A 274 -3.38 15.68 2.76
N ARG A 275 -2.21 16.17 2.34
CA ARG A 275 -2.08 17.42 1.54
C ARG A 275 -2.37 17.23 0.05
N ASN A 276 -2.29 16.01 -0.46
CA ASN A 276 -2.32 15.78 -1.89
C ASN A 276 -3.75 15.90 -2.44
N LYS A 277 -4.02 16.98 -3.17
CA LYS A 277 -5.32 17.29 -3.77
C LYS A 277 -5.82 16.23 -4.76
N VAL A 278 -4.91 15.48 -5.39
CA VAL A 278 -5.28 14.37 -6.31
C VAL A 278 -6.00 13.26 -5.55
N ASN A 279 -5.69 13.10 -4.26
CA ASN A 279 -6.39 12.17 -3.39
C ASN A 279 -7.79 12.67 -2.98
N MET A 280 -8.45 13.58 -3.68
CA MET A 280 -9.83 14.01 -3.37
C MET A 280 -10.80 13.95 -4.54
N SER A 281 -10.31 13.77 -5.77
CA SER A 281 -11.15 13.69 -6.97
C SER A 281 -11.87 12.35 -7.13
N ALA A 282 -11.59 11.37 -6.26
CA ALA A 282 -12.21 10.04 -6.28
C ALA A 282 -12.93 9.77 -4.94
N GLY A 283 -14.19 9.34 -4.98
CA GLY A 283 -15.02 9.10 -3.79
C GLY A 283 -14.47 8.06 -2.80
N SER A 284 -13.46 7.26 -3.16
CA SER A 284 -12.86 6.25 -2.26
C SER A 284 -11.75 6.80 -1.34
N THR A 285 -11.51 8.10 -1.38
CA THR A 285 -10.34 8.75 -0.73
C THR A 285 -10.51 9.02 0.75
N VAL A 286 -11.74 9.08 1.23
CA VAL A 286 -12.08 9.23 2.65
C VAL A 286 -11.42 8.14 3.50
N SER A 287 -11.45 6.89 3.05
CA SER A 287 -10.80 5.78 3.76
C SER A 287 -9.29 5.97 3.90
N LEU A 288 -8.62 6.39 2.82
CA LEU A 288 -7.18 6.67 2.83
C LEU A 288 -6.83 7.80 3.82
N LEU A 289 -7.58 8.91 3.78
CA LEU A 289 -7.38 10.04 4.69
C LEU A 289 -7.63 9.65 6.14
N ASN A 290 -8.68 8.86 6.39
CA ASN A 290 -9.01 8.37 7.72
C ASN A 290 -7.88 7.50 8.30
N LEU A 291 -7.31 6.60 7.49
CA LEU A 291 -6.17 5.77 7.90
C LEU A 291 -4.95 6.63 8.23
N ALA A 292 -4.63 7.61 7.38
CA ALA A 292 -3.49 8.50 7.60
C ALA A 292 -3.69 9.38 8.86
N LEU A 293 -4.87 9.97 9.04
CA LEU A 293 -5.20 10.74 10.24
C LEU A 293 -5.14 9.88 11.50
N SER A 294 -5.73 8.69 11.48
CA SER A 294 -5.73 7.78 12.63
C SER A 294 -4.31 7.37 13.02
N ALA A 295 -3.44 7.12 12.04
CA ALA A 295 -2.04 6.83 12.28
C ALA A 295 -1.34 8.03 12.93
N LEU A 296 -1.58 9.26 12.44
CA LEU A 296 -1.02 10.47 13.04
C LEU A 296 -1.56 10.76 14.45
N VAL A 297 -2.84 10.44 14.74
CA VAL A 297 -3.40 10.52 16.10
C VAL A 297 -2.62 9.59 17.03
N ASN A 298 -2.44 8.34 16.63
CA ASN A 298 -1.66 7.37 17.40
C ASN A 298 -0.21 7.83 17.57
N LEU A 299 0.44 8.34 16.51
CA LEU A 299 1.83 8.79 16.53
C LEU A 299 2.06 10.08 17.34
N SER A 300 1.09 10.99 17.38
CA SER A 300 1.20 12.25 18.14
C SER A 300 0.84 12.10 19.63
N ALA A 301 0.25 10.97 20.04
CA ALA A 301 -0.14 10.74 21.42
C ALA A 301 1.10 10.62 22.32
N GLY A 302 1.30 11.62 23.19
CA GLY A 302 2.37 11.63 24.20
C GLY A 302 3.80 11.78 23.67
N ASP A 303 4.01 11.85 22.36
CA ASP A 303 5.34 11.91 21.75
C ASP A 303 5.68 13.34 21.32
N LEU A 304 6.66 13.97 21.96
CA LEU A 304 7.07 15.35 21.64
C LEU A 304 7.76 15.43 20.27
N ARG A 305 8.58 14.44 19.92
CA ARG A 305 9.36 14.45 18.69
C ARG A 305 8.45 14.37 17.46
N VAL A 306 7.42 13.55 17.51
CA VAL A 306 6.41 13.50 16.44
C VAL A 306 5.69 14.84 16.28
N LYS A 307 5.39 15.53 17.37
CA LYS A 307 4.73 16.85 17.32
C LYS A 307 5.61 17.88 16.65
N GLU A 308 6.90 17.92 16.98
CA GLU A 308 7.89 18.78 16.30
C GLU A 308 7.92 18.50 14.80
N ILE A 309 8.06 17.24 14.40
CA ILE A 309 8.07 16.85 12.97
C ILE A 309 6.78 17.30 12.28
N LEU A 310 5.62 17.13 12.93
CA LEU A 310 4.32 17.56 12.40
C LEU A 310 4.21 19.09 12.25
N LEU A 311 4.83 19.85 13.15
CA LEU A 311 4.92 21.30 13.03
C LEU A 311 5.81 21.69 11.84
N GLU A 312 6.99 21.07 11.73
CA GLU A 312 7.96 21.29 10.64
C GLU A 312 7.40 20.91 9.26
N THR A 313 6.55 19.88 9.19
CA THR A 313 5.88 19.44 7.94
C THR A 313 4.58 20.17 7.63
N ASP A 314 4.23 21.18 8.43
CA ASP A 314 3.07 22.03 8.22
C ASP A 314 1.74 21.24 8.19
N VAL A 315 1.55 20.39 9.20
CA VAL A 315 0.35 19.56 9.36
C VAL A 315 -0.95 20.37 9.37
N TYR A 316 -0.91 21.62 9.84
CA TYR A 316 -2.12 22.44 10.02
C TYR A 316 -2.77 22.83 8.69
N HIS A 317 -1.99 23.06 7.63
CA HIS A 317 -2.56 23.23 6.29
C HIS A 317 -3.24 21.95 5.80
N ALA A 318 -2.71 20.77 6.16
CA ALA A 318 -3.35 19.49 5.86
C ALA A 318 -4.66 19.32 6.65
N ILE A 319 -4.68 19.69 7.94
CA ILE A 319 -5.88 19.69 8.78
C ILE A 319 -6.95 20.60 8.19
N VAL A 320 -6.61 21.84 7.84
CA VAL A 320 -7.53 22.79 7.19
C VAL A 320 -8.09 22.22 5.90
N PHE A 321 -7.22 21.61 5.08
CA PHE A 321 -7.63 20.97 3.84
C PHE A 321 -8.66 19.85 4.09
N VAL A 322 -8.40 18.95 5.05
CA VAL A 322 -9.30 17.85 5.38
C VAL A 322 -10.62 18.36 5.98
N LEU A 323 -10.59 19.31 6.91
CA LEU A 323 -11.81 19.85 7.52
C LEU A 323 -12.74 20.52 6.50
N LYS A 324 -12.17 21.15 5.46
CA LYS A 324 -12.94 21.77 4.37
C LYS A 324 -13.72 20.77 3.51
N THR A 325 -13.36 19.47 3.52
CA THR A 325 -14.13 18.43 2.83
C THR A 325 -15.51 18.23 3.45
N LYS A 326 -15.69 18.60 4.72
CA LYS A 326 -16.91 18.39 5.51
C LYS A 326 -17.32 16.92 5.67
N GLU A 327 -16.44 15.98 5.31
CA GLU A 327 -16.67 14.55 5.50
C GLU A 327 -16.72 14.18 6.99
N GLU A 328 -17.89 13.74 7.46
CA GLU A 328 -18.16 13.51 8.89
C GLU A 328 -17.19 12.48 9.50
N SER A 329 -16.88 11.42 8.76
CA SER A 329 -15.96 10.37 9.19
C SER A 329 -14.51 10.85 9.42
N LEU A 330 -14.12 11.99 8.85
CA LEU A 330 -12.78 12.57 9.01
C LEU A 330 -12.70 13.59 10.14
N GLN A 331 -13.84 14.15 10.59
CA GLN A 331 -13.85 15.23 11.58
C GLN A 331 -13.27 14.78 12.92
N LEU A 332 -13.71 13.65 13.46
CA LEU A 332 -13.26 13.15 14.75
C LEU A 332 -11.73 12.93 14.81
N PRO A 333 -11.11 12.11 13.93
CA PRO A 333 -9.67 11.91 13.99
C PRO A 333 -8.88 13.19 13.70
N CYS A 334 -9.41 14.11 12.88
CA CYS A 334 -8.78 15.40 12.63
C CYS A 334 -8.78 16.32 13.87
N VAL A 335 -9.90 16.39 14.61
CA VAL A 335 -9.99 17.15 15.86
C VAL A 335 -9.14 16.49 16.96
N GLN A 336 -9.12 15.15 17.04
CA GLN A 336 -8.25 14.42 17.98
C GLN A 336 -6.76 14.70 17.72
N LEU A 337 -6.33 14.69 16.46
CA LEU A 337 -4.96 15.05 16.11
C LEU A 337 -4.67 16.49 16.56
N SER A 338 -5.55 17.42 16.24
CA SER A 338 -5.42 18.83 16.63
C SER A 338 -5.29 18.99 18.15
N MET A 339 -6.08 18.26 18.93
CA MET A 339 -6.04 18.26 20.40
C MET A 339 -4.75 17.64 20.98
N ASN A 340 -4.15 16.66 20.31
CA ASN A 340 -2.85 16.12 20.71
C ASN A 340 -1.73 17.16 20.53
N LEU A 341 -1.78 17.93 19.45
CA LEU A 341 -0.75 18.89 19.06
C LEU A 341 -0.81 20.20 19.86
N THR A 342 -2.01 20.75 20.07
CA THR A 342 -2.24 22.10 20.63
C THR A 342 -2.01 22.24 22.14
N LYS A 343 -1.37 21.25 22.77
CA LYS A 343 -0.95 21.33 24.18
C LYS A 343 0.15 22.37 24.42
N THR A 344 0.91 22.75 23.40
CA THR A 344 1.98 23.75 23.49
C THR A 344 1.64 25.04 22.75
N GLY A 345 2.22 26.18 23.16
CA GLY A 345 1.92 27.49 22.57
C GLY A 345 2.24 27.60 21.08
N ALA A 346 3.39 27.06 20.65
CA ALA A 346 3.78 27.09 19.23
C ALA A 346 2.74 26.38 18.33
N HIS A 347 2.26 25.22 18.78
CA HIS A 347 1.23 24.47 18.07
C HIS A 347 -0.14 25.19 18.08
N ARG A 348 -0.53 25.83 19.18
CA ARG A 348 -1.76 26.66 19.21
C ARG A 348 -1.69 27.80 18.21
N GLN A 349 -0.59 28.55 18.22
CA GLN A 349 -0.39 29.67 17.30
C GLN A 349 -0.39 29.22 15.84
N ALA A 350 0.29 28.12 15.52
CA ALA A 350 0.27 27.55 14.18
C ALA A 350 -1.16 27.11 13.75
N PHE A 351 -1.90 26.43 14.63
CA PHE A 351 -3.30 26.05 14.39
C PHE A 351 -4.18 27.27 14.09
N ILE A 352 -4.08 28.33 14.91
CA ILE A 352 -4.83 29.58 14.72
C ILE A 352 -4.45 30.25 13.39
N SER A 353 -3.15 30.42 13.13
CA SER A 353 -2.64 31.10 11.92
C SER A 353 -3.02 30.41 10.61
N SER A 354 -3.22 29.09 10.63
CA SER A 354 -3.67 28.32 9.46
C SER A 354 -5.14 28.55 9.12
N GLY A 355 -5.93 29.16 10.01
CA GLY A 355 -7.37 29.32 9.89
C GLY A 355 -8.19 28.09 10.33
N ALA A 356 -7.55 27.06 10.91
CA ALA A 356 -8.25 25.88 11.42
C ALA A 356 -9.22 26.19 12.57
N PHE A 357 -8.97 27.27 13.32
CA PHE A 357 -9.84 27.74 14.40
C PHE A 357 -11.28 28.02 13.92
N ASN A 358 -11.44 28.73 12.81
CA ASN A 358 -12.78 29.06 12.30
C ASN A 358 -13.54 27.80 11.87
N LEU A 359 -12.85 26.82 11.27
CA LEU A 359 -13.46 25.54 10.89
C LEU A 359 -13.87 24.71 12.12
N LEU A 360 -13.14 24.82 13.23
CA LEU A 360 -13.51 24.19 14.49
C LEU A 360 -14.79 24.81 15.07
N LEU A 361 -14.92 26.14 15.01
CA LEU A 361 -16.14 26.84 15.40
C LEU A 361 -17.32 26.44 14.52
N ASP A 362 -17.14 26.33 13.20
CA ASP A 362 -18.18 25.84 12.28
C ASP A 362 -18.69 24.45 12.69
N ILE A 363 -17.79 23.54 13.09
CA ILE A 363 -18.16 22.21 13.59
C ILE A 363 -18.97 22.30 14.88
N LEU A 364 -18.54 23.13 15.84
CA LEU A 364 -19.29 23.36 17.08
C LEU A 364 -20.70 23.85 16.76
N MET A 365 -20.81 24.94 16.00
CA MET A 365 -22.09 25.57 15.68
C MET A 365 -23.02 24.66 14.88
N ALA A 366 -22.47 23.79 14.01
CA ALA A 366 -23.26 22.85 13.24
C ALA A 366 -23.74 21.64 14.06
N GLN A 367 -23.06 21.27 15.15
CA GLN A 367 -23.27 19.99 15.83
C GLN A 367 -23.65 20.10 17.31
N TYR A 368 -23.53 21.27 17.96
CA TYR A 368 -23.64 21.41 19.44
C TYR A 368 -24.93 20.85 20.05
N CYS A 369 -26.04 20.85 19.31
CA CYS A 369 -27.33 20.32 19.77
C CYS A 369 -27.51 18.81 19.54
N SER A 370 -26.49 18.12 19.01
CA SER A 370 -26.63 16.74 18.62
C SER A 370 -26.56 15.77 19.80
N LEU A 371 -27.57 14.88 19.89
CA LEU A 371 -27.64 13.82 20.90
C LEU A 371 -27.08 12.47 20.40
N TYR A 372 -26.60 12.39 19.16
CA TYR A 372 -26.01 11.15 18.65
C TYR A 372 -24.65 10.87 19.33
N ILE A 373 -24.47 9.65 19.85
CA ILE A 373 -23.27 9.24 20.62
C ILE A 373 -21.96 9.55 19.88
N GLN A 374 -21.91 9.30 18.57
CA GLN A 374 -20.71 9.57 17.75
C GLN A 374 -20.38 11.07 17.70
N LYS A 375 -21.42 11.92 17.61
CA LYS A 375 -21.29 13.37 17.61
C LYS A 375 -20.93 13.90 18.99
N GLN A 376 -21.41 13.28 20.07
CA GLN A 376 -20.98 13.63 21.42
C GLN A 376 -19.48 13.40 21.64
N LYS A 377 -18.90 12.31 21.10
CA LYS A 377 -17.44 12.09 21.15
C LYS A 377 -16.67 13.18 20.41
N LEU A 378 -17.13 13.56 19.22
CA LEU A 378 -16.57 14.69 18.47
C LEU A 378 -16.66 15.99 19.26
N LEU A 379 -17.85 16.32 19.78
CA LEU A 379 -18.11 17.54 20.54
C LEU A 379 -17.28 17.62 21.83
N ALA A 380 -17.08 16.52 22.54
CA ALA A 380 -16.16 16.47 23.68
C ALA A 380 -14.72 16.81 23.26
N CYS A 381 -14.29 16.30 22.10
CA CYS A 381 -12.98 16.63 21.54
C CYS A 381 -12.89 18.11 21.12
N VAL A 382 -13.94 18.66 20.52
CA VAL A 382 -14.04 20.07 20.13
C VAL A 382 -13.95 20.95 21.38
N ALA A 383 -14.74 20.67 22.42
CA ALA A 383 -14.69 21.40 23.69
C ALA A 383 -13.30 21.37 24.33
N GLY A 384 -12.65 20.20 24.36
CA GLY A 384 -11.28 20.05 24.87
C GLY A 384 -10.27 20.87 24.07
N LEU A 385 -10.39 20.88 22.74
CA LEU A 385 -9.52 21.68 21.86
C LEU A 385 -9.75 23.18 22.05
N LEU A 386 -10.99 23.64 22.13
CA LEU A 386 -11.33 25.05 22.41
C LEU A 386 -10.76 25.48 23.78
N GLY A 387 -10.88 24.64 24.81
CA GLY A 387 -10.27 24.89 26.12
C GLY A 387 -8.74 25.02 26.06
N GLN A 388 -8.07 24.23 25.22
CA GLN A 388 -6.62 24.39 25.00
C GLN A 388 -6.31 25.71 24.28
N LEU A 389 -7.07 26.07 23.25
CA LEU A 389 -6.89 27.30 22.48
C LEU A 389 -7.21 28.57 23.29
N ALA A 390 -8.10 28.50 24.28
CA ALA A 390 -8.41 29.59 25.19
C ALA A 390 -7.21 30.02 26.07
N ASN A 391 -6.12 29.24 26.09
CA ASN A 391 -4.85 29.70 26.68
C ASN A 391 -4.19 30.83 25.88
N GLU A 392 -4.63 31.09 24.64
CA GLU A 392 -4.21 32.25 23.85
C GLU A 392 -5.23 33.39 24.07
N THR A 393 -4.81 34.47 24.75
CA THR A 393 -5.70 35.55 25.22
C THR A 393 -6.59 36.12 24.11
N LYS A 394 -6.03 36.34 22.92
CA LYS A 394 -6.80 36.87 21.78
C LYS A 394 -7.92 35.91 21.35
N VAL A 395 -7.66 34.61 21.37
CA VAL A 395 -8.65 33.59 21.00
C VAL A 395 -9.72 33.44 22.07
N ALA A 396 -9.34 33.47 23.35
CA ALA A 396 -10.32 33.45 24.45
C ALA A 396 -11.28 34.64 24.36
N GLN A 397 -10.76 35.84 24.08
CA GLN A 397 -11.59 37.03 23.89
C GLN A 397 -12.51 36.88 22.67
N ASP A 398 -11.98 36.38 21.54
CA ASP A 398 -12.74 36.16 20.31
C ASP A 398 -13.91 35.17 20.51
N MET A 399 -13.67 34.08 21.27
CA MET A 399 -14.70 33.10 21.64
C MET A 399 -15.83 33.67 22.49
N VAL A 400 -15.62 34.79 23.20
CA VAL A 400 -16.63 35.45 24.04
C VAL A 400 -17.32 36.57 23.29
N ASP A 401 -16.55 37.39 22.57
CA ASP A 401 -17.05 38.61 21.95
C ASP A 401 -17.71 38.37 20.59
N ASN A 402 -17.17 37.43 19.81
CA ASN A 402 -17.53 37.29 18.40
C ASN A 402 -18.28 35.98 18.08
N TYR A 403 -18.30 35.02 19.01
CA TYR A 403 -18.91 33.71 18.81
C TYR A 403 -19.69 33.25 20.05
N PRO A 404 -20.80 32.50 19.91
CA PRO A 404 -21.58 32.01 21.06
C PRO A 404 -20.99 30.71 21.64
N VAL A 405 -19.66 30.63 21.77
CA VAL A 405 -18.97 29.39 22.17
C VAL A 405 -19.39 28.97 23.57
N VAL A 406 -19.44 29.91 24.51
CA VAL A 406 -19.81 29.64 25.90
C VAL A 406 -21.24 29.09 25.99
N ASP A 407 -22.18 29.69 25.26
CA ASP A 407 -23.57 29.23 25.24
C ASP A 407 -23.71 27.82 24.66
N CYS A 408 -23.00 27.52 23.56
CA CYS A 408 -22.98 26.19 22.98
C CYS A 408 -22.40 25.14 23.96
N LEU A 409 -21.32 25.47 24.67
CA LEU A 409 -20.70 24.57 25.65
C LEU A 409 -21.61 24.35 26.87
N LEU A 410 -22.27 25.39 27.37
CA LEU A 410 -23.25 25.27 28.46
C LEU A 410 -24.44 24.40 28.04
N TYR A 411 -24.96 24.61 26.83
CA TYR A 411 -26.02 23.76 26.28
C TYR A 411 -25.57 22.29 26.24
N MET A 412 -24.40 22.01 25.66
CA MET A 412 -23.85 20.66 25.56
C MET A 412 -23.64 19.99 26.93
N PHE A 413 -23.28 20.77 27.95
CA PHE A 413 -23.10 20.28 29.31
C PHE A 413 -24.42 19.88 29.97
N HIS A 414 -25.51 20.61 29.71
CA HIS A 414 -26.82 20.36 30.31
C HIS A 414 -27.73 19.41 29.49
N ALA A 415 -27.51 19.28 28.18
CA ALA A 415 -28.32 18.45 27.29
C ALA A 415 -28.39 16.95 27.66
N PRO A 416 -27.35 16.30 28.24
CA PRO A 416 -27.44 14.89 28.65
C PRO A 416 -28.50 14.61 29.72
N ASP A 417 -28.83 15.60 30.56
CA ASP A 417 -29.84 15.47 31.63
C ASP A 417 -31.28 15.64 31.11
N THR A 418 -31.45 16.08 29.86
CA THR A 418 -32.75 16.10 29.18
C THR A 418 -32.96 14.80 28.41
N THR A 419 -33.31 13.71 29.11
CA THR A 419 -33.82 12.50 28.46
C THR A 419 -35.07 12.83 27.65
N ILE A 420 -34.91 12.91 26.33
CA ILE A 420 -36.05 12.85 25.40
C ILE A 420 -36.51 11.40 25.41
N GLU A 421 -37.60 11.10 26.15
CA GLU A 421 -38.38 9.89 25.93
C GLU A 421 -38.81 9.89 24.46
N PHE A 422 -38.17 9.06 23.63
CA PHE A 422 -38.70 8.72 22.32
C PHE A 422 -39.97 7.90 22.55
N ARG A 423 -41.11 8.58 22.72
CA ARG A 423 -42.43 7.94 22.60
C ARG A 423 -42.63 7.60 21.14
N SER A 424 -42.38 6.34 20.78
CA SER A 424 -42.82 5.77 19.51
C SER A 424 -44.34 5.96 19.38
N LYS A 425 -44.79 6.58 18.29
CA LYS A 425 -46.16 6.45 17.79
C LYS A 425 -46.21 5.39 16.71
#